data_AF-A0A832YYQ1-F1
#
_entry.id   AF-A0A832YYQ1-F1
#
_cell.length_a   1.000
_cell.length_b   1.000
_cell.length_c   1.000
_cell.angle_alpha   90.00
_cell.angle_beta   90.00
_cell.angle_gamma   90.00
#
_symmetry.space_group_name_H-M   'P 1'
#
loop_
_entity.id
_entity.type
_entity.pdbx_description
1 polymer ?
#
loop_
_entity_poly.entity_id
_entity_poly.type
_entity_poly.pdbx_seq_one_letter_code
_entity_poly.pdbx_strand_id
1 'polypeptide(L)'
;MRKLRDSVNCKPQLHHVASLQGSRVYDLGSLGIDLIWFDSLGAKCSSIAITTSRGIVVIDPGVAEMQPSYPLPHHEKLRLREEALHKIESYVLKASIVIVTHYHYDHHVLPSDPMLWNKRLFQSKTLHLKNPNMYINESQWERARL
;
A
#
# COMPACT_ATOMS: atom_id res chain seq x y z
N MET A 1 28.88 9.31 -50.57
CA MET A 1 28.47 10.72 -50.71
C MET A 1 27.07 10.88 -50.14
N ARG A 2 26.87 11.85 -49.22
CA ARG A 2 25.61 12.26 -48.54
C ARG A 2 25.02 11.27 -47.52
N LYS A 3 24.52 11.66 -46.34
CA LYS A 3 24.61 12.86 -45.46
C LYS A 3 23.75 12.49 -44.21
N LEU A 4 24.25 12.83 -43.01
CA LEU A 4 23.52 13.29 -41.79
C LEU A 4 22.57 12.27 -41.10
N ARG A 5 22.84 11.85 -39.83
CA ARG A 5 22.37 12.44 -38.54
C ARG A 5 20.85 12.70 -38.57
N ASP A 6 20.04 12.19 -37.65
CA ASP A 6 20.05 12.59 -36.25
C ASP A 6 19.50 11.51 -35.29
N SER A 7 20.20 11.35 -34.17
CA SER A 7 19.76 10.71 -32.95
C SER A 7 18.48 11.39 -32.42
N VAL A 8 17.40 10.63 -32.27
CA VAL A 8 16.18 11.08 -31.58
C VAL A 8 16.50 11.25 -30.11
N ASN A 9 16.93 12.45 -29.76
CA ASN A 9 17.13 12.93 -28.40
C ASN A 9 15.74 13.27 -27.84
N CYS A 10 15.08 12.30 -27.21
CA CYS A 10 13.82 12.55 -26.51
C CYS A 10 14.13 13.27 -25.19
N LYS A 11 14.23 14.60 -25.25
CA LYS A 11 14.22 15.43 -24.04
C LYS A 11 12.84 15.33 -23.40
N PRO A 12 12.73 15.15 -22.07
CA PRO A 12 11.45 15.24 -21.40
C PRO A 12 10.90 16.64 -21.61
N GLN A 13 9.72 16.74 -22.22
CA GLN A 13 8.96 17.99 -22.24
C GLN A 13 8.61 18.31 -20.80
N LEU A 14 9.24 19.37 -20.28
CA LEU A 14 8.81 20.02 -19.04
C LEU A 14 7.39 20.52 -19.27
N HIS A 15 6.41 19.79 -18.75
CA HIS A 15 5.04 20.29 -18.66
C HIS A 15 5.09 21.54 -17.78
N HIS A 16 4.79 22.68 -18.39
CA HIS A 16 4.58 23.94 -17.70
C HIS A 16 3.44 23.73 -16.70
N VAL A 17 3.76 23.55 -15.42
CA VAL A 17 2.77 23.58 -14.34
C VAL A 17 2.32 25.03 -14.26
N ALA A 18 1.11 25.30 -14.74
CA ALA A 18 0.46 26.59 -14.55
C ALA A 18 0.48 26.94 -13.06
N SER A 19 0.96 28.15 -12.76
CA SER A 19 1.05 28.68 -11.41
C SER A 19 -0.34 28.75 -10.77
N LEU A 20 -0.68 27.77 -9.94
CA LEU A 20 -1.78 27.87 -8.99
C LEU A 20 -1.34 28.85 -7.88
N GLN A 21 -1.47 30.15 -8.13
CA GLN A 21 -1.34 31.15 -7.07
C GLN A 21 -2.50 30.99 -6.10
N GLY A 22 -2.28 30.22 -5.02
CA GLY A 22 -3.24 30.06 -3.93
C GLY A 22 -3.31 28.66 -3.30
N SER A 23 -2.78 27.62 -3.94
CA SER A 23 -2.75 26.27 -3.33
C SER A 23 -1.51 26.12 -2.46
N ARG A 24 -1.69 26.01 -1.13
CA ARG A 24 -0.63 25.53 -0.24
C ARG A 24 -0.31 24.08 -0.63
N VAL A 25 0.83 23.87 -1.25
CA VAL A 25 1.34 22.53 -1.53
C VAL A 25 1.95 22.02 -0.22
N TYR A 26 1.28 21.04 0.39
CA TYR A 26 1.81 20.32 1.54
C TYR A 26 2.51 19.06 1.05
N ASP A 27 3.73 18.86 1.51
CA ASP A 27 4.40 17.56 1.38
C ASP A 27 3.77 16.58 2.37
N LEU A 28 3.42 15.37 1.93
CA LEU A 28 2.78 14.38 2.79
C LEU A 28 3.66 14.01 3.99
N GLY A 29 4.98 13.95 3.79
CA GLY A 29 5.94 13.72 4.86
C GLY A 29 5.89 14.82 5.92
N SER A 30 5.77 16.08 5.51
CA SER A 30 5.57 17.21 6.44
C SER A 30 4.26 17.14 7.26
N LEU A 31 3.26 16.40 6.76
CA LEU A 31 2.02 16.09 7.47
C LEU A 31 2.09 14.80 8.29
N GLY A 32 3.23 14.12 8.29
CA GLY A 32 3.44 12.83 8.94
C GLY A 32 2.71 11.67 8.25
N ILE A 33 2.38 11.79 6.96
CA ILE A 33 1.68 10.77 6.19
C ILE A 33 2.68 10.07 5.27
N ASP A 34 2.81 8.76 5.45
CA ASP A 34 3.58 7.88 4.57
C ASP A 34 2.65 7.00 3.75
N LEU A 35 2.82 7.02 2.44
CA LEU A 35 2.18 6.07 1.52
C LEU A 35 3.00 4.78 1.54
N ILE A 36 2.46 3.69 2.11
CA ILE A 36 3.20 2.43 2.29
C ILE A 36 3.24 1.66 0.97
N TRP A 37 2.07 1.33 0.42
CA TRP A 37 1.93 0.63 -0.86
C TRP A 37 0.53 0.83 -1.46
N PHE A 38 0.46 0.83 -2.79
CA PHE A 38 -0.77 1.02 -3.56
C PHE A 38 -0.78 0.16 -4.82
N ASP A 39 -1.97 -0.11 -5.38
CA ASP A 39 -2.18 -0.82 -6.64
C ASP A 39 -1.24 -0.38 -7.78
N SER A 40 -0.94 0.92 -7.87
CA SER A 40 -0.04 1.47 -8.90
C SER A 40 1.40 0.93 -8.82
N LEU A 41 1.78 0.34 -7.69
CA LEU A 41 3.09 -0.29 -7.46
C LEU A 41 3.08 -1.81 -7.78
N GLY A 42 1.97 -2.35 -8.30
CA GLY A 42 1.90 -3.69 -8.87
C GLY A 42 1.49 -4.81 -7.90
N ALA A 43 0.95 -4.46 -6.73
CA ALA A 43 0.24 -5.38 -5.84
C ALA A 43 -1.03 -4.68 -5.33
N LYS A 44 -2.15 -5.43 -5.20
CA LYS A 44 -3.41 -4.88 -4.70
C LYS A 44 -3.24 -4.46 -3.25
N CYS A 45 -3.37 -3.18 -2.97
CA CYS A 45 -3.11 -2.59 -1.67
C CYS A 45 -3.64 -1.14 -1.60
N SER A 46 -4.05 -0.73 -0.41
CA SER A 46 -4.23 0.68 -0.08
C SER A 46 -3.78 0.91 1.36
N SER A 47 -2.47 1.02 1.58
CA SER A 47 -1.90 1.10 2.92
C SER A 47 -1.15 2.40 3.16
N ILE A 48 -1.43 3.02 4.30
CA ILE A 48 -0.78 4.26 4.73
C ILE A 48 -0.36 4.18 6.20
N ALA A 49 0.66 4.95 6.55
CA ALA A 49 1.03 5.22 7.92
C ALA A 49 0.85 6.70 8.24
N ILE A 50 0.37 6.99 9.45
CA ILE A 50 0.21 8.34 9.98
C ILE A 50 1.03 8.43 11.27
N THR A 51 1.99 9.35 11.29
CA THR A 51 2.77 9.69 12.47
C THR A 51 1.99 10.67 13.32
N THR A 52 1.73 10.31 14.57
CA THR A 52 1.05 11.15 15.55
C THR A 52 1.94 11.41 16.76
N SER A 53 1.56 12.35 17.62
CA SER A 53 2.25 12.59 18.91
C SER A 53 2.20 11.38 19.86
N ARG A 54 1.36 10.37 19.57
CA ARG A 54 1.17 9.16 20.39
C ARG A 54 1.73 7.90 19.75
N GLY A 55 2.46 8.03 18.64
CA GLY A 55 3.01 6.91 17.88
C GLY A 55 2.45 6.81 16.47
N ILE A 56 2.81 5.72 15.79
CA ILE A 56 2.44 5.47 14.39
C ILE A 56 1.11 4.70 14.34
N VAL A 57 0.20 5.18 13.48
CA VAL A 57 -1.04 4.50 13.12
C VAL A 57 -0.86 3.94 11.71
N VAL A 58 -1.06 2.63 11.53
CA VAL A 58 -1.10 2.01 10.19
C VAL A 58 -2.53 1.69 9.83
N ILE A 59 -2.94 2.07 8.63
CA ILE A 59 -4.30 1.83 8.11
C ILE A 59 -4.18 0.84 6.96
N ASP A 60 -5.04 -0.18 7.01
CA ASP A 60 -5.20 -1.24 6.01
C ASP A 60 -3.88 -1.93 5.63
N PRO A 61 -3.23 -2.65 6.57
CA PRO A 61 -1.99 -3.37 6.33
C PRO A 61 -2.23 -4.69 5.57
N GLY A 62 -2.89 -4.64 4.42
CA GLY A 62 -3.15 -5.79 3.56
C GLY A 62 -2.44 -5.70 2.22
N VAL A 63 -2.24 -6.86 1.61
CA VAL A 63 -1.74 -6.94 0.25
C VAL A 63 -2.18 -8.25 -0.43
N ALA A 64 -2.67 -8.13 -1.65
CA ALA A 64 -2.98 -9.26 -2.51
C ALA A 64 -2.22 -9.19 -3.85
N GLU A 65 -2.05 -10.34 -4.50
CA GLU A 65 -1.50 -10.37 -5.86
C GLU A 65 -2.45 -9.66 -6.84
N MET A 66 -1.89 -9.01 -7.86
CA MET A 66 -2.65 -8.50 -8.99
C MET A 66 -3.39 -9.60 -9.76
N GLN A 67 -4.56 -9.26 -10.33
CA GLN A 67 -5.35 -10.22 -11.11
C GLN A 67 -4.55 -10.86 -12.28
N PRO A 68 -4.96 -12.05 -12.76
CA PRO A 68 -4.30 -12.72 -13.88
C PRO A 68 -4.13 -11.86 -15.12
N SER A 69 -5.07 -10.96 -15.41
CA SER A 69 -5.03 -10.06 -16.58
C SER A 69 -4.12 -8.83 -16.42
N TYR A 70 -3.55 -8.58 -15.24
CA TYR A 70 -2.59 -7.50 -15.06
C TYR A 70 -1.32 -7.79 -15.90
N PRO A 71 -0.76 -6.80 -16.63
CA PRO A 71 0.26 -7.03 -17.66
C PRO A 71 1.67 -7.25 -17.08
N LEU A 72 1.78 -8.08 -16.04
CA LEU A 72 3.03 -8.58 -15.51
C LEU A 72 3.02 -10.12 -15.48
N PRO A 73 4.17 -10.76 -15.75
CA PRO A 73 4.34 -12.19 -15.51
C PRO A 73 3.99 -12.55 -14.07
N HIS A 74 3.50 -13.78 -13.86
CA HIS A 74 3.11 -14.26 -12.52
C HIS A 74 4.22 -14.11 -11.47
N HIS A 75 5.47 -14.44 -11.82
CA HIS A 75 6.61 -14.31 -10.90
C HIS A 75 6.85 -12.86 -10.47
N GLU A 76 6.65 -11.88 -11.36
CA GLU A 76 6.80 -10.46 -11.00
C GLU A 76 5.67 -10.00 -10.08
N LYS A 77 4.43 -10.45 -10.32
CA LYS A 77 3.30 -10.14 -9.44
C LYS A 77 3.51 -10.70 -8.03
N LEU A 78 4.02 -11.92 -7.93
CA LEU A 78 4.35 -12.54 -6.64
C LEU A 78 5.49 -11.79 -5.94
N ARG A 79 6.55 -11.41 -6.67
CA ARG A 79 7.66 -10.62 -6.12
C ARG A 79 7.19 -9.27 -5.57
N LEU A 80 6.35 -8.56 -6.31
CA LEU A 80 5.82 -7.25 -5.88
C LEU A 80 4.89 -7.37 -4.68
N ARG A 81 4.06 -8.43 -4.62
CA ARG A 81 3.25 -8.75 -3.43
C ARG A 81 4.13 -8.99 -2.20
N GLU A 82 5.22 -9.75 -2.35
CA GLU A 82 6.15 -10.04 -1.26
C GLU A 82 6.85 -8.75 -0.77
N GLU A 83 7.36 -7.93 -1.70
CA GLU A 83 7.99 -6.65 -1.39
C GLU A 83 7.04 -5.70 -0.63
N ALA A 84 5.81 -5.59 -1.11
CA ALA A 84 4.75 -4.84 -0.47
C ALA A 84 4.46 -5.35 0.95
N LEU A 85 4.38 -6.67 1.12
CA LEU A 85 4.12 -7.29 2.41
C LEU A 85 5.22 -6.95 3.42
N HIS A 86 6.50 -7.07 3.03
CA HIS A 86 7.62 -6.74 3.90
C HIS A 86 7.68 -5.25 4.22
N LYS A 87 7.32 -4.40 3.27
CA LYS A 87 7.21 -2.95 3.50
C LYS A 87 6.13 -2.66 4.54
N ILE A 88 4.92 -3.20 4.38
CA ILE A 88 3.80 -3.09 5.34
C ILE A 88 4.23 -3.60 6.72
N GLU A 89 4.83 -4.79 6.77
CA GLU A 89 5.31 -5.39 8.01
C GLU A 89 6.28 -4.46 8.76
N SER A 90 7.22 -3.82 8.04
CA SER A 90 8.18 -2.88 8.64
C SER A 90 7.51 -1.67 9.31
N TYR A 91 6.38 -1.21 8.79
CA TYR A 91 5.57 -0.13 9.37
C TYR A 91 4.74 -0.64 10.55
N VAL A 92 4.08 -1.77 10.39
CA VAL A 92 3.24 -2.35 11.44
C VAL A 92 4.09 -2.69 12.67
N LEU A 93 5.32 -3.20 12.51
CA LEU A 93 6.24 -3.45 13.63
C LEU A 93 6.43 -2.21 14.52
N LYS A 94 6.52 -1.02 13.93
CA LYS A 94 6.69 0.27 14.63
C LYS A 94 5.36 0.90 15.08
N ALA A 95 4.23 0.39 14.57
CA ALA A 95 2.91 0.93 14.85
C ALA A 95 2.47 0.68 16.30
N SER A 96 1.80 1.67 16.88
CA SER A 96 1.09 1.55 18.15
C SER A 96 -0.37 1.14 17.93
N ILE A 97 -0.93 1.59 16.80
CA ILE A 97 -2.32 1.34 16.40
C ILE A 97 -2.34 0.79 14.98
N VAL A 98 -3.18 -0.22 14.74
CA VAL A 98 -3.49 -0.73 13.41
C VAL A 98 -4.99 -0.64 13.18
N ILE A 99 -5.39 -0.13 12.02
CA ILE A 99 -6.78 0.00 11.60
C ILE A 99 -7.01 -0.90 10.39
N VAL A 100 -8.08 -1.69 10.41
CA VAL A 100 -8.55 -2.47 9.25
C VAL A 100 -9.98 -2.03 8.95
N THR A 101 -10.15 -1.34 7.83
CA THR A 101 -11.42 -0.73 7.41
C THR A 101 -12.44 -1.76 6.94
N HIS A 102 -11.97 -2.87 6.34
CA HIS A 102 -12.80 -3.99 5.89
C HIS A 102 -11.95 -5.24 5.57
N TYR A 103 -12.63 -6.36 5.33
CA TYR A 103 -12.04 -7.69 5.25
C TYR A 103 -11.78 -8.17 3.82
N HIS A 104 -11.12 -7.37 3.01
CA HIS A 104 -10.52 -7.84 1.75
C HIS A 104 -9.01 -8.04 1.94
N TYR A 105 -8.43 -9.05 1.26
CA TYR A 105 -7.03 -9.44 1.49
C TYR A 105 -5.99 -8.38 1.08
N ASP A 106 -6.40 -7.36 0.33
CA ASP A 106 -5.64 -6.15 0.03
C ASP A 106 -5.74 -5.06 1.13
N HIS A 107 -6.51 -5.29 2.19
CA HIS A 107 -6.67 -4.41 3.35
C HIS A 107 -6.31 -5.06 4.69
N HIS A 108 -6.19 -6.40 4.76
CA HIS A 108 -5.60 -7.09 5.90
C HIS A 108 -4.72 -8.27 5.48
N VAL A 109 -3.70 -8.55 6.30
CA VAL A 109 -2.89 -9.76 6.18
C VAL A 109 -3.33 -10.80 7.21
N LEU A 110 -3.37 -12.07 6.79
CA LEU A 110 -3.58 -13.18 7.70
C LEU A 110 -2.27 -13.51 8.44
N PRO A 111 -2.28 -13.71 9.77
CA PRO A 111 -1.09 -14.17 10.49
C PRO A 111 -0.52 -15.47 9.95
N SER A 112 -1.34 -16.29 9.28
CA SER A 112 -0.94 -17.53 8.63
C SER A 112 -0.19 -17.35 7.30
N ASP A 113 -0.17 -16.16 6.71
CA ASP A 113 0.45 -15.90 5.40
C ASP A 113 1.92 -16.35 5.37
N PRO A 114 2.31 -17.31 4.52
CA PRO A 114 3.65 -17.90 4.54
C PRO A 114 4.78 -16.90 4.27
N MET A 115 4.50 -15.77 3.62
CA MET A 115 5.48 -14.74 3.28
C MET A 115 5.69 -13.72 4.41
N LEU A 116 4.87 -13.76 5.47
CA LEU A 116 4.98 -12.90 6.64
C LEU A 116 6.13 -13.36 7.54
N TRP A 117 7.09 -12.48 7.84
CA TRP A 117 8.24 -12.84 8.67
C TRP A 117 7.88 -12.97 10.15
N ASN A 118 7.03 -12.09 10.66
CA ASN A 118 6.59 -12.08 12.05
C ASN A 118 5.12 -12.49 12.18
N LYS A 119 4.89 -13.77 12.53
CA LYS A 119 3.55 -14.31 12.81
C LYS A 119 2.83 -13.65 14.01
N ARG A 120 3.57 -12.87 14.80
CA ARG A 120 3.08 -12.11 15.96
C ARG A 120 2.99 -10.61 15.64
N LEU A 121 2.91 -10.24 14.36
CA LEU A 121 2.96 -8.85 13.88
C LEU A 121 2.01 -7.90 14.64
N PHE A 122 0.82 -8.36 15.00
CA PHE A 122 -0.20 -7.55 15.67
C PHE A 122 -0.18 -7.62 17.21
N GLN A 123 0.76 -8.37 17.81
CA GLN A 123 0.83 -8.50 19.27
C GLN A 123 1.19 -7.15 19.93
N SER A 124 0.56 -6.88 21.07
CA SER A 124 0.75 -5.66 21.88
C SER A 124 0.39 -4.35 21.16
N LYS A 125 -0.39 -4.41 20.08
CA LYS A 125 -0.91 -3.24 19.36
C LYS A 125 -2.39 -3.05 19.62
N THR A 126 -2.86 -1.81 19.57
CA THR A 126 -4.30 -1.53 19.58
C THR A 126 -4.85 -1.77 18.18
N LEU A 127 -5.88 -2.62 18.04
CA LEU A 127 -6.50 -2.94 16.76
C LEU A 127 -7.89 -2.30 16.67
N HIS A 128 -8.09 -1.45 15.67
CA HIS A 128 -9.42 -0.97 15.29
C HIS A 128 -9.88 -1.72 14.05
N LEU A 129 -10.75 -2.71 14.25
CA LEU A 129 -11.25 -3.56 13.18
C LEU A 129 -12.70 -3.19 12.87
N LYS A 130 -13.08 -3.27 11.60
CA LYS A 130 -14.49 -3.26 11.21
C LYS A 130 -15.27 -4.28 12.03
N ASN A 131 -16.42 -3.90 12.59
CA ASN A 131 -17.26 -4.87 13.31
C ASN A 131 -17.68 -6.01 12.35
N PRO A 132 -17.28 -7.28 12.60
CA PRO A 132 -17.51 -8.39 11.69
C PRO A 132 -18.95 -8.92 11.71
N ASN A 133 -19.86 -8.25 12.43
CA ASN A 133 -21.27 -8.60 12.54
C ASN A 133 -22.20 -7.44 12.12
N MET A 134 -21.67 -6.31 11.62
CA MET A 134 -22.46 -5.11 11.30
C MET A 134 -22.06 -4.50 9.96
N TYR A 135 -23.04 -4.33 9.05
CA TYR A 135 -22.86 -3.69 7.75
C TYR A 135 -21.70 -4.29 6.94
N ILE A 136 -21.73 -5.61 6.76
CA ILE A 136 -20.79 -6.37 5.92
C ILE A 136 -21.54 -7.41 5.11
N ASN A 137 -20.96 -7.85 3.99
CA ASN A 137 -21.47 -8.99 3.21
C ASN A 137 -20.89 -10.33 3.71
N GLU A 138 -21.38 -11.44 3.15
CA GLU A 138 -20.97 -12.81 3.51
C GLU A 138 -19.47 -13.05 3.29
N SER A 139 -18.91 -12.63 2.15
CA SER A 139 -17.47 -12.74 1.85
C SER A 139 -16.60 -12.05 2.91
N GLN A 140 -16.96 -10.84 3.33
CA GLN A 140 -16.26 -10.15 4.41
C GLN A 140 -16.46 -10.86 5.76
N TRP A 141 -17.64 -11.42 6.00
CA TRP A 141 -17.97 -12.13 7.24
C TRP A 141 -17.12 -13.39 7.41
N GLU A 142 -16.93 -14.16 6.33
CA GLU A 142 -16.05 -15.34 6.32
C GLU A 142 -14.59 -14.94 6.57
N ARG A 143 -14.09 -13.93 5.84
CA ARG A 143 -12.70 -13.48 5.93
C ARG A 143 -12.32 -12.89 7.28
N ALA A 144 -13.27 -12.36 8.04
CA ALA A 144 -13.04 -11.84 9.38
C ALA A 144 -12.74 -12.91 10.44
N ARG A 145 -12.93 -14.21 10.11
CA ARG A 145 -12.81 -15.35 11.03
C ARG A 145 -11.59 -16.24 10.75
N LEU A 146 -10.77 -15.85 9.77
CA LEU A 146 -9.52 -16.52 9.40
C LEU A 146 -8.33 -15.94 10.19
#